data_AF-A0AAW4HYB6-F1
#
_entry.id   AF-A0AAW4HYB6-F1
#
_cell.length_a   1.000
_cell.length_b   1.000
_cell.length_c   1.000
_cell.angle_alpha   90.00
_cell.angle_beta   90.00
_cell.angle_gamma   90.00
#
_symmetry.space_group_name_H-M   'P 1'
#
loop_
_entity.id
_entity.type
_entity.pdbx_description
1 polymer ?
#
loop_
_entity_poly.entity_id
_entity_poly.type
_entity_poly.pdbx_seq_one_letter_code
_entity_poly.pdbx_strand_id
1 'polypeptide(L)' 'MVTLFGNDGSAARPEGSIEVHKVCWWKHNSKLGQYSFAKVHRLSDNKRNIDEPKIIDDYNILVKELDILKVAIIDGL' A
#
# COMPACT_ATOMS: atom_id res chain seq x y z
N MET A 1 3.08 7.86 9.50
CA MET A 1 2.41 7.11 8.42
C MET A 1 2.41 5.62 8.71
N VAL A 2 3.57 5.01 9.01
CA VAL A 2 3.66 3.60 9.43
C VAL A 2 2.86 3.29 10.71
N THR A 3 2.74 4.24 11.64
CA THR A 3 1.97 4.08 12.88
C THR A 3 0.50 4.51 12.77
N LEU A 4 -0.11 4.45 11.57
CA LEU A 4 -1.46 5.01 11.34
C LEU A 4 -2.50 4.48 12.33
N PHE A 5 -2.39 3.22 12.74
CA PHE A 5 -3.33 2.55 13.65
C PHE A 5 -2.82 2.39 15.08
N GLY A 6 -1.63 2.92 15.42
CA GLY A 6 -0.98 2.67 16.72
C GLY A 6 -1.80 3.11 17.95
N ASN A 7 -2.80 3.98 17.77
CA ASN A 7 -3.70 4.45 18.82
C ASN A 7 -5.20 4.30 18.42
N ASP A 8 -5.54 3.47 17.42
CA ASP A 8 -6.91 3.26 16.90
C ASP A 8 -7.59 2.00 17.50
N GLY A 9 -7.15 1.56 18.68
CA GLY A 9 -7.68 0.39 19.35
C GLY A 9 -9.12 0.60 19.84
N SER A 10 -10.01 -0.32 19.48
CA SER A 10 -11.40 -0.32 19.95
C SER A 10 -11.97 -1.75 20.01
N ALA A 11 -13.15 -1.94 20.61
CA ALA A 11 -13.78 -3.26 20.63
C ALA A 11 -14.05 -3.85 19.23
N ALA A 12 -14.26 -3.01 18.22
CA ALA A 12 -14.43 -3.44 16.83
C ALA A 12 -13.11 -3.69 16.09
N ARG A 13 -11.99 -3.20 16.64
CA ARG A 13 -10.63 -3.31 16.10
C ARG A 13 -9.67 -3.52 17.27
N PRO A 14 -9.61 -4.75 17.83
CA PRO A 14 -8.72 -5.04 18.94
C PRO A 14 -7.28 -4.64 18.61
N GLU A 15 -6.53 -4.22 19.60
CA GLU A 15 -5.12 -3.89 19.42
C GLU A 15 -4.37 -5.06 18.77
N GLY A 16 -3.53 -4.77 17.77
CA GLY A 16 -2.83 -5.78 16.97
C GLY A 16 -3.65 -6.48 15.88
N SER A 17 -4.94 -6.18 15.72
CA SER A 17 -5.76 -6.76 14.64
C SER A 17 -5.62 -6.07 13.27
N ILE A 18 -5.00 -4.88 13.25
CA ILE A 18 -4.77 -4.10 12.04
C ILE A 18 -3.35 -3.54 12.07
N GLU A 19 -2.63 -3.73 10.98
CA GLU A 19 -1.28 -3.19 10.79
C GLU A 19 -1.09 -2.65 9.37
N VAL A 20 -0.08 -1.79 9.20
CA VAL A 20 0.32 -1.27 7.89
C VAL A 20 1.54 -2.06 7.44
N HIS A 21 1.45 -2.88 6.39
CA HIS A 21 2.62 -3.62 5.89
C HIS A 21 3.48 -2.82 4.91
N LYS A 22 2.88 -2.07 3.99
CA LYS A 22 3.58 -1.27 2.98
C LYS A 22 2.78 -0.02 2.64
N VAL A 23 3.47 1.12 2.55
CA VAL A 23 2.93 2.37 2.03
C VAL A 23 3.63 2.68 0.71
N CYS A 24 2.86 2.74 -0.38
CA CYS A 24 3.35 3.13 -1.69
C CYS A 24 3.03 4.61 -1.93
N TRP A 25 4.06 5.43 -2.11
CA TRP A 25 3.94 6.87 -2.24
C TRP A 25 4.43 7.35 -3.60
N TRP A 26 3.50 7.67 -4.50
CA TRP A 26 3.80 8.26 -5.81
C TRP A 26 3.79 9.78 -5.74
N LYS A 27 4.94 10.41 -5.97
CA LYS A 27 5.06 11.87 -5.95
C LYS A 27 4.81 12.45 -7.35
N HIS A 28 3.69 13.13 -7.52
CA HIS A 28 3.39 13.87 -8.73
C HIS A 28 4.30 15.10 -8.90
N ASN A 29 4.68 15.40 -10.15
CA ASN A 29 5.56 16.54 -10.48
C ASN A 29 4.78 17.81 -10.84
N SER A 30 3.44 17.75 -10.87
CA SER A 30 2.55 18.86 -11.13
C SER A 30 1.33 18.81 -10.20
N LYS A 31 0.67 19.96 -10.00
CA LYS A 31 -0.53 20.03 -9.16
C LYS A 31 -1.72 19.26 -9.73
N LEU A 32 -1.83 19.20 -11.06
CA LEU A 32 -2.90 18.45 -11.74
C LEU A 32 -2.57 16.95 -11.85
N GLY A 33 -1.33 16.56 -11.55
CA GLY A 33 -0.81 15.22 -11.80
C GLY A 33 -0.40 15.01 -13.26
N GLN A 34 0.63 14.21 -13.48
CA GLN A 34 1.10 13.80 -14.81
C GLN A 34 0.43 12.52 -15.33
N TYR A 35 -0.32 11.81 -14.48
CA TYR A 35 -1.08 10.61 -14.84
C TYR A 35 -2.41 10.59 -14.10
N SER A 36 -3.42 9.98 -14.71
CA SER A 36 -4.73 9.81 -14.06
C SER A 36 -4.63 8.89 -12.85
N PHE A 37 -5.53 9.12 -11.87
CA PHE A 37 -5.64 8.27 -10.69
C PHE A 37 -5.76 6.78 -11.05
N ALA A 38 -6.61 6.43 -12.02
CA ALA A 38 -6.77 5.05 -12.47
C ALA A 38 -5.48 4.43 -13.02
N LYS A 39 -4.64 5.22 -13.70
CA LYS A 39 -3.34 4.75 -14.20
C LYS A 39 -2.36 4.49 -13.05
N VAL A 40 -2.28 5.41 -12.09
CA VAL A 40 -1.39 5.26 -10.92
C VAL A 40 -1.85 4.10 -10.02
N HIS A 41 -3.15 3.98 -9.75
CA HIS A 41 -3.70 2.90 -8.92
C HIS A 41 -3.43 1.51 -9.51
N ARG A 42 -3.40 1.37 -10.85
CA ARG A 42 -3.05 0.11 -11.54
C ARG A 42 -1.55 -0.23 -11.50
N LEU A 43 -0.70 0.67 -10.98
CA LEU A 43 0.71 0.37 -10.74
C LEU A 43 0.91 -0.48 -9.50
N SER A 44 -0.07 -0.52 -8.59
CA SER A 44 -0.10 -1.43 -7.45
C SER A 44 -1.02 -2.60 -7.78
N ASP A 45 -0.51 -3.81 -7.68
CA ASP A 45 -1.28 -5.04 -7.89
C ASP A 45 -0.96 -6.03 -6.77
N ASN A 46 -2.00 -6.65 -6.20
CA ASN A 46 -1.87 -7.59 -5.09
C ASN A 46 -2.39 -8.94 -5.55
N LYS A 47 -1.48 -9.87 -5.81
CA LYS A 47 -1.83 -11.22 -6.25
C LYS A 47 -1.79 -12.17 -5.07
N ARG A 48 -2.81 -13.04 -4.98
CA ARG A 48 -2.81 -14.15 -4.02
C ARG A 48 -1.91 -15.25 -4.56
N ASN A 49 -0.98 -15.73 -3.73
CA ASN A 49 -0.12 -16.88 -4.06
C ASN A 49 -0.82 -18.22 -3.77
N ILE A 50 -1.81 -18.20 -2.87
CA ILE A 50 -2.61 -19.36 -2.45
C ILE A 50 -4.11 -19.02 -2.48
N ASP A 51 -4.98 -20.03 -2.47
CA ASP A 51 -6.44 -19.85 -2.57
C ASP A 51 -7.02 -19.05 -1.38
N GLU A 52 -6.56 -19.37 -0.17
CA GLU A 52 -7.00 -18.76 1.09
C GLU A 52 -5.83 -18.13 1.85
N PRO A 53 -5.41 -16.90 1.48
CA PRO A 53 -4.32 -16.19 2.15
C PRO A 53 -4.70 -15.79 3.58
N LYS A 54 -3.77 -15.94 4.51
CA LYS A 54 -3.95 -15.64 5.94
C LYS A 54 -2.97 -14.59 6.44
N ILE A 55 -1.75 -14.57 5.89
CA ILE A 55 -0.70 -13.62 6.24
C ILE A 55 -0.29 -12.81 5.01
N ILE A 56 0.45 -11.71 5.23
CA ILE A 56 0.88 -10.84 4.14
C ILE A 56 1.78 -11.56 3.12
N ASP A 57 2.59 -12.52 3.56
CA ASP A 57 3.50 -13.31 2.72
C ASP A 57 2.77 -14.21 1.72
N ASP A 58 1.49 -14.50 1.98
CA ASP A 58 0.62 -15.22 1.04
C ASP A 58 0.22 -14.34 -0.16
N TYR A 59 0.57 -13.05 -0.14
CA TYR A 59 0.37 -12.11 -1.23
C TYR A 59 1.69 -11.75 -1.90
N ASN A 60 1.65 -11.62 -3.22
CA ASN A 60 2.68 -10.96 -4.00
C ASN A 60 2.23 -9.54 -4.31
N ILE A 61 2.82 -8.58 -3.60
CA ILE A 61 2.57 -7.14 -3.76
C ILE A 61 3.51 -6.62 -4.84
N LEU A 62 2.96 -6.32 -6.01
CA LEU A 62 3.69 -5.81 -7.16
C LEU A 62 3.47 -4.30 -7.27
N VAL A 63 4.57 -3.55 -7.24
CA VAL A 63 4.56 -2.10 -7.40
C VAL A 63 5.39 -1.74 -8.62
N LYS A 64 4.78 -1.04 -9.57
CA LYS A 64 5.42 -0.60 -10.81
C LYS A 64 5.72 0.89 -10.77
N GLU A 65 6.77 1.26 -11.47
CA GLU A 65 7.11 2.66 -11.74
C GLU A 65 6.74 3.04 -13.18
N LEU A 66 6.59 4.34 -13.41
CA LEU A 66 6.51 4.94 -14.74
C LEU A 66 7.65 5.93 -14.89
N ASP A 67 8.09 6.20 -16.12
CA ASP A 67 9.29 7.00 -16.42
C ASP A 67 9.47 8.25 -15.55
N ILE A 68 8.41 9.05 -15.43
CA ILE A 68 8.45 10.32 -14.69
C ILE A 68 7.66 10.27 -13.37
N LEU A 69 7.32 9.08 -12.87
CA LEU A 69 6.61 8.88 -11.61
C LEU A 69 7.29 7.77 -10.81
N LYS A 70 8.25 8.19 -9.98
CA LYS A 70 8.92 7.32 -9.01
C LYS A 70 8.00 7.01 -7.84
N VAL A 71 8.13 5.80 -7.30
CA VAL A 71 7.42 5.37 -6.09
C VAL A 71 8.40 5.27 -4.93
N ALA A 72 8.03 5.83 -3.79
CA ALA A 72 8.70 5.52 -2.53
C ALA A 72 7.91 4.42 -1.83
N ILE A 73 8.55 3.29 -1.55
CA ILE A 73 7.98 2.20 -0.76
C ILE A 73 8.50 2.36 0.67
N ILE A 74 7.58 2.44 1.62
CA ILE A 74 7.87 2.53 3.05
C ILE A 74 7.26 1.30 3.69
N ASP A 75 8.09 0.44 4.26
CA ASP A 75 7.63 -0.75 4.96
C ASP A 75 7.01 -0.37 6.31
N GLY A 76 6.06 -1.20 6.74
CA GLY A 76 5.45 -1.19 8.06
C GLY A 76 6.44 -1.31 9.21
N LEU A 77 5.96 -1.00 10.41
CA LEU A 77 6.65 -1.28 11.67
C LEU A 77 6.30 -2.68 12.16
#